data_AF-A0A8S2VER4-F1
#
_entry.id   AF-A0A8S2VER4-F1
#
_cell.length_a   1.000
_cell.length_b   1.000
_cell.length_c   1.000
_cell.angle_alpha   90.00
_cell.angle_beta   90.00
_cell.angle_gamma   90.00
#
_symmetry.space_group_name_H-M   'P 1'
#
loop_
_entity.id
_entity.type
_entity.pdbx_description
1 polymer ?
#
loop_
_entity_poly.entity_id
_entity_poly.type
_entity_poly.pdbx_seq_one_letter_code
_entity_poly.pdbx_strand_id
1 'polypeptide(L)' 'SSIAHLCVGQGALLAYFPLDDLCLKHFSRTGRDPSFIDRLRDYLIAAKLFSDDVQHQNIVYT' A
#
# COMPACT_ATOMS: atom_id res chain seq x y z
N SER A 1 -3.00 -4.42 7.11
CA SER A 1 -3.93 -3.94 8.17
C SER A 1 -3.49 -4.38 9.56
N SER A 2 -3.26 -5.66 9.84
CA SER A 2 -2.90 -6.13 11.20
C SER A 2 -1.67 -5.41 11.82
N ILE A 3 -0.60 -5.23 11.06
CA ILE A 3 0.64 -4.59 11.55
C ILE A 3 0.46 -3.09 11.85
N ALA A 4 -0.36 -2.39 11.05
CA ALA A 4 -0.65 -0.97 11.28
C ALA A 4 -1.44 -0.76 12.58
N HIS A 5 -2.35 -1.68 12.92
CA HIS A 5 -3.10 -1.62 14.18
C HIS A 5 -2.23 -1.85 15.41
N LEU A 6 -1.10 -2.55 15.28
CA LEU A 6 -0.16 -2.79 16.39
C LEU A 6 0.72 -1.58 16.71
N CYS A 7 0.80 -0.57 15.84
CA CYS A 7 1.69 0.58 16.04
C CYS A 7 1.39 1.40 17.31
N VAL A 8 0.13 1.47 17.72
CA VAL A 8 -0.24 2.14 18.98
C VAL A 8 0.40 1.43 20.19
N GLY A 9 0.58 0.11 20.12
CA GLY A 9 1.21 -0.69 21.18
C GLY A 9 2.74 -0.71 21.13
N GLN A 10 3.36 -0.36 20.00
CA GLN A 10 4.81 -0.38 19.81
C GLN A 10 5.47 1.01 19.91
N GLY A 11 4.71 2.04 20.30
CA GLY A 11 5.25 3.41 20.46
C GLY A 11 5.61 4.09 19.14
N ALA A 12 5.18 3.53 18.01
CA ALA A 12 5.38 4.14 16.69
C ALA A 12 4.34 5.23 16.44
N LEU A 13 4.77 6.37 15.90
CA LEU A 13 3.90 7.51 15.61
C LEU A 13 2.96 7.21 14.42
N LEU A 14 3.46 6.49 13.41
CA LEU A 14 2.68 6.09 12.24
C LEU A 14 3.33 4.88 11.53
N ALA A 15 2.55 3.84 11.24
CA ALA A 15 2.93 2.79 10.30
C ALA A 15 2.43 3.16 8.91
N TYR A 16 3.34 3.65 8.06
CA TYR A 16 3.05 3.92 6.67
C TYR A 16 3.37 2.68 5.82
N PHE A 17 2.38 2.18 5.08
CA PHE A 17 2.57 1.17 4.06
C PHE A 17 2.38 1.84 2.69
N PRO A 18 3.39 1.84 1.80
CA PRO A 18 3.26 2.43 0.49
C PRO A 18 2.15 1.74 -0.31
N LEU A 19 1.48 2.50 -1.18
CA LEU A 19 0.42 1.96 -2.04
C LEU A 19 1.06 1.19 -3.18
N ASP A 20 0.73 -0.10 -3.27
CA ASP A 20 1.24 -1.04 -4.27
C ASP A 20 0.07 -1.69 -5.05
N ASP A 21 0.39 -2.49 -6.06
CA ASP A 21 -0.55 -3.28 -6.85
C ASP A 21 -1.39 -4.23 -5.97
N LEU A 22 -0.88 -4.66 -4.81
CA LEU A 22 -1.65 -5.44 -3.84
C LEU A 22 -2.82 -4.63 -3.24
N CYS A 23 -2.62 -3.33 -3.03
CA CYS A 23 -3.66 -2.41 -2.56
C CYS A 23 -4.72 -2.18 -3.64
N LEU A 24 -4.31 -2.02 -4.90
CA LEU A 24 -5.25 -1.87 -6.03
C LEU A 24 -6.12 -3.14 -6.21
N LYS A 25 -5.51 -4.33 -6.10
CA LYS A 25 -6.23 -5.61 -6.11
C LYS A 25 -7.21 -5.74 -4.94
N HIS A 26 -6.85 -5.21 -3.77
CA HIS A 26 -7.76 -5.17 -2.63
C HIS A 26 -8.97 -4.27 -2.92
N PHE A 27 -8.76 -3.08 -3.50
CA PHE A 27 -9.86 -2.19 -3.88
C PHE A 27 -10.82 -2.81 -4.90
N SER A 28 -10.27 -3.53 -5.88
CA SER A 28 -11.07 -4.29 -6.85
C SER A 28 -11.95 -5.34 -6.16
N ARG A 29 -11.40 -6.09 -5.20
CA ARG A 29 -12.15 -7.10 -4.42
C ARG A 29 -13.21 -6.50 -3.51
N THR A 30 -13.03 -5.27 -3.03
CA THR A 30 -14.05 -4.56 -2.24
C THR A 30 -15.18 -3.95 -3.08
N GLY A 31 -15.16 -4.14 -4.41
CA GLY A 31 -16.21 -3.66 -5.30
C GLY A 31 -16.08 -2.17 -5.69
N ARG A 32 -14.88 -1.59 -5.59
CA ARG A 32 -14.63 -0.24 -6.14
C ARG A 32 -14.69 -0.28 -7.66
N ASP A 33 -15.25 0.79 -8.22
CA ASP A 33 -15.33 1.01 -9.65
C ASP A 33 -13.95 0.91 -10.33
N PRO A 34 -13.79 0.11 -11.40
CA PRO A 34 -12.49 -0.11 -12.04
C PRO A 34 -11.90 1.19 -12.60
N SER A 35 -12.71 2.08 -13.18
CA SER A 35 -12.23 3.39 -13.65
C SER A 35 -11.76 4.30 -12.52
N PHE A 36 -12.27 4.13 -11.29
CA PHE A 36 -11.70 4.80 -10.13
C PHE A 36 -10.32 4.23 -9.75
N ILE A 37 -10.12 2.91 -9.86
CA ILE A 37 -8.85 2.25 -9.55
C ILE A 37 -7.77 2.69 -10.53
N ASP A 38 -8.08 2.80 -11.82
CA ASP A 38 -7.14 3.28 -12.84
C ASP A 38 -6.71 4.73 -12.60
N ARG A 39 -7.68 5.63 -12.33
CA ARG A 39 -7.37 7.03 -11.96
C ARG A 39 -6.52 7.13 -10.70
N LEU A 40 -6.77 6.26 -9.73
CA LEU A 40 -6.01 6.21 -8.49
C LEU A 40 -4.57 5.75 -8.76
N ARG A 41 -4.39 4.74 -9.62
CA ARG A 41 -3.07 4.27 -10.06
C ARG A 41 -2.28 5.39 -10.72
N ASP A 42 -2.86 6.06 -11.71
CA ASP A 42 -2.21 7.15 -12.43
C ASP A 42 -1.83 8.31 -11.51
N TYR A 43 -2.72 8.66 -10.58
CA TYR A 43 -2.45 9.69 -9.57
C TYR A 43 -1.28 9.31 -8.66
N LEU A 44 -1.24 8.07 -8.17
CA LEU A 44 -0.19 7.60 -7.27
C LEU A 44 1.17 7.52 -7.98
N ILE A 45 1.20 7.11 -9.25
CA ILE A 45 2.40 7.12 -10.07
C ILE A 45 2.88 8.56 -10.31
N ALA A 46 1.99 9.47 -10.70
CA ALA A 46 2.33 10.88 -10.91
C ALA A 46 2.84 11.56 -9.63
N ALA A 47 2.28 11.20 -8.48
CA ALA A 47 2.69 11.71 -7.18
C ALA A 47 3.96 11.02 -6.61
N LYS A 48 4.53 10.03 -7.31
CA LYS A 48 5.64 9.19 -6.82
C LYS A 48 5.34 8.50 -5.48
N LEU A 49 4.07 8.18 -5.24
CA LEU A 49 3.56 7.49 -4.06
C LEU A 49 3.21 6.02 -4.33
N PHE A 50 3.34 5.59 -5.59
CA PHE A 50 3.17 4.21 -5.99
C PHE A 50 4.51 3.48 -5.83
N SER A 51 4.52 2.42 -5.02
CA SER A 51 5.66 1.50 -4.97
C SER A 51 5.55 0.56 -6.16
N ASP A 52 6.55 0.56 -7.04
CA ASP A 52 6.80 -0.55 -7.95
C ASP A 52 7.62 -1.59 -7.18
N ASP A 53 6.98 -2.69 -6.80
CA ASP A 53 7.45 -3.76 -5.90
C ASP A 53 8.64 -4.57 -6.48
N VAL A 54 9.77 -3.91 -6.77
CA VAL A 54 11.02 -4.56 -7.18
C VAL A 54 12.07 -4.52 -6.06
N GLN A 55 11.86 -3.76 -4.99
CA GLN A 55 12.88 -3.54 -3.94
C GLN A 55 12.55 -4.08 -2.54
N HIS A 56 11.36 -4.62 -2.29
CA HIS A 56 10.92 -4.97 -0.93
C HIS A 56 10.94 -6.45 -0.54
N GLN A 57 11.65 -7.31 -1.27
CA GLN A 57 11.92 -8.69 -0.81
C GLN A 57 13.16 -8.84 0.08
N ASN A 58 13.87 -7.75 0.43
CA ASN A 58 15.11 -7.85 1.21
C ASN A 58 14.98 -7.46 2.70
N ILE A 59 13.83 -7.73 3.32
CA ILE A 59 13.75 -7.73 4.78
C ILE A 59 14.18 -9.13 5.25
N VAL A 60 15.49 -9.28 5.38
CA VAL A 60 16.15 -10.41 6.03
C VAL A 60 15.60 -10.54 7.45
N TYR A 61 14.90 -11.63 7.74
CA TYR A 61 14.68 -12.07 9.11
C TYR A 61 15.95 -12.81 9.56
N THR A 62 16.84 -12.11 10.27
CA THR A 62 17.90 -12.71 11.10
C THR A 62 17.68 -12.28 12.53
#